data_AF-A0A662W062-F1
#
_entry.id   AF-A0A662W062-F1
#
_cell.length_a   1.000
_cell.length_b   1.000
_cell.length_c   1.000
_cell.angle_alpha   90.00
_cell.angle_beta   90.00
_cell.angle_gamma   90.00
#
_symmetry.space_group_name_H-M   'P 1'
#
loop_
_entity.id
_entity.type
_entity.pdbx_description
1 polymer ?
#
loop_
_entity_poly.entity_id
_entity_poly.type
_entity_poly.pdbx_seq_one_letter_code
_entity_poly.pdbx_strand_id
1 'polypeptide(L)'
;MAGRYTRILGERLKERLEKEGYDVFYDHGDQKHRIVAYFKDYSRKYFLSFVDIAIVKGEEVKVLCEIEETSSNPKKILGDLVSILLAEKLRYAGLEYYV
;
A
#
# COMPACT_ATOMS: atom_id res chain seq x y z
N MET A 1 -8.59 4.48 -17.23
CA MET A 1 -7.23 3.93 -17.12
C MET A 1 -7.08 3.48 -15.68
N ALA A 2 -6.73 2.21 -15.43
CA ALA A 2 -6.52 1.72 -14.07
C ALA A 2 -5.39 2.51 -13.39
N GLY A 3 -5.55 2.82 -12.10
CA GLY A 3 -4.59 3.59 -11.30
C GLY A 3 -4.81 5.10 -11.28
N ARG A 4 -5.84 5.63 -11.99
CA ARG A 4 -6.10 7.08 -12.03
C ARG A 4 -6.62 7.56 -10.67
N TYR A 5 -7.58 6.85 -10.10
CA TYR A 5 -8.19 7.26 -8.83
C TYR A 5 -7.25 7.03 -7.66
N THR A 6 -6.48 5.95 -7.68
CA THR A 6 -5.40 5.67 -6.74
C THR A 6 -4.41 6.83 -6.69
N ARG A 7 -3.93 7.26 -7.86
CA ARG A 7 -3.03 8.41 -7.96
C ARG A 7 -3.65 9.69 -7.40
N ILE A 8 -4.87 10.04 -7.81
CA ILE A 8 -5.55 11.26 -7.34
C ILE A 8 -5.74 11.23 -5.82
N LEU A 9 -6.13 10.08 -5.27
CA LEU A 9 -6.33 9.92 -3.84
C LEU A 9 -5.01 10.01 -3.09
N GLY A 10 -3.97 9.31 -3.57
CA GLY A 10 -2.62 9.34 -3.01
C GLY A 10 -2.02 10.75 -2.98
N GLU A 11 -2.11 11.50 -4.10
CA GLU A 11 -1.65 12.89 -4.19
C GLU A 11 -2.37 13.77 -3.15
N ARG A 12 -3.70 13.67 -3.04
CA ARG A 12 -4.49 14.43 -2.05
C ARG A 12 -4.18 14.07 -0.61
N LEU A 13 -3.99 12.78 -0.31
CA LEU A 13 -3.60 12.32 1.02
C LEU A 13 -2.22 12.83 1.40
N LYS A 14 -1.28 12.77 0.46
CA LYS A 14 0.09 13.28 0.63
C LYS A 14 0.09 14.76 0.98
N GLU A 15 -0.55 15.60 0.16
CA GLU A 15 -0.68 17.05 0.41
C GLU A 15 -1.28 17.38 1.78
N ARG A 16 -2.20 16.53 2.25
CA ARG A 16 -2.89 16.73 3.53
C ARG A 16 -2.08 16.26 4.73
N LEU A 17 -1.41 15.13 4.65
CA LEU A 17 -0.86 14.42 5.82
C LEU A 17 0.65 14.62 5.99
N GLU A 18 1.40 14.96 4.95
CA GLU A 18 2.86 15.19 5.09
C GLU A 18 3.17 16.36 6.02
N LYS A 19 2.35 17.43 5.99
CA LYS A 19 2.45 18.55 6.93
C LYS A 19 2.18 18.15 8.39
N GLU A 20 1.57 16.99 8.63
CA GLU A 20 1.27 16.43 9.96
C GLU A 20 2.30 15.37 10.39
N GLY A 21 3.38 15.20 9.60
CA GLY A 21 4.47 14.27 9.88
C GLY A 21 4.16 12.81 9.54
N TYR A 22 3.26 12.56 8.60
CA TYR A 22 3.04 11.24 8.01
C TYR A 22 3.70 11.15 6.64
N ASP A 23 4.19 9.98 6.27
CA ASP A 23 4.61 9.71 4.89
C ASP A 23 3.49 8.95 4.17
N VAL A 24 3.21 9.34 2.93
CA VAL A 24 2.18 8.72 2.09
C VAL A 24 2.82 8.10 0.85
N PHE A 25 2.72 6.78 0.75
CA PHE A 25 3.15 6.02 -0.41
C PHE A 25 1.92 5.60 -1.21
N TYR A 26 1.98 5.73 -2.53
CA TYR A 26 0.92 5.24 -3.41
C TYR A 26 1.47 4.79 -4.75
N ASP A 27 0.85 3.77 -5.35
CA ASP A 27 1.18 3.32 -6.70
C ASP A 27 0.67 4.36 -7.71
N HIS A 28 1.63 5.01 -8.38
CA HIS A 28 1.39 6.02 -9.41
C HIS A 28 1.61 5.45 -10.83
N GLY A 29 1.71 4.12 -10.96
CA GLY A 29 1.89 3.41 -12.22
C GLY A 29 3.32 3.44 -12.77
N ASP A 30 4.24 4.14 -12.09
CA ASP A 30 5.67 4.13 -12.43
C ASP A 30 6.32 2.96 -11.68
N GLN A 31 6.67 1.91 -12.42
CA GLN A 31 7.02 0.58 -11.87
C GLN A 31 8.30 0.55 -11.01
N LYS A 32 8.97 1.68 -10.78
CA LYS A 32 10.24 1.74 -10.06
C LYS A 32 10.15 1.21 -8.64
N HIS A 33 9.06 1.51 -7.92
CA HIS A 33 8.89 1.07 -6.54
C HIS A 33 7.45 0.66 -6.28
N ARG A 34 7.25 -0.59 -5.84
CA ARG A 34 5.96 -1.09 -5.36
C ARG A 34 5.93 -1.05 -3.84
N ILE A 35 4.74 -0.86 -3.30
CA ILE A 35 4.46 -1.02 -1.87
C ILE A 35 4.20 -2.50 -1.64
N VAL A 36 5.10 -3.18 -0.94
CA VAL A 36 5.02 -4.64 -0.77
C VAL A 36 4.61 -4.95 0.67
N ALA A 37 3.43 -5.56 0.84
CA ALA A 37 3.00 -6.13 2.11
C ALA A 37 3.48 -7.59 2.22
N TYR A 38 4.04 -7.97 3.37
CA TYR A 38 4.61 -9.30 3.58
C TYR A 38 4.61 -9.68 5.07
N PHE A 39 4.93 -10.95 5.33
CA PHE A 39 5.15 -11.51 6.67
C PHE A 39 6.52 -12.18 6.74
N LYS A 40 7.07 -12.36 7.94
CA LYS A 40 8.42 -12.93 8.14
C LYS A 40 9.54 -12.18 7.42
N ASP A 41 10.22 -12.85 6.47
CA ASP A 41 11.39 -12.34 5.76
C ASP A 41 10.98 -11.66 4.46
N TYR A 42 11.73 -10.64 4.03
CA TYR A 42 11.51 -10.03 2.72
C TYR A 42 11.95 -10.96 1.58
N SER A 43 11.03 -11.84 1.16
CA SER A 43 11.21 -12.81 0.10
C SER A 43 9.89 -13.04 -0.64
N ARG A 44 9.95 -13.29 -1.96
CA ARG A 44 8.76 -13.50 -2.79
C ARG A 44 7.80 -14.57 -2.26
N LYS A 45 8.30 -15.58 -1.53
CA LYS A 45 7.47 -16.62 -0.89
C LYS A 45 6.55 -16.12 0.23
N TYR A 46 6.84 -14.94 0.78
CA TYR A 46 6.10 -14.34 1.89
C TYR A 46 5.43 -13.01 1.52
N PHE A 47 5.46 -12.63 0.24
CA PHE A 47 4.73 -11.45 -0.23
C PHE A 47 3.23 -11.77 -0.27
N LEU A 48 2.42 -10.86 0.25
CA LEU A 48 0.97 -11.00 0.36
C LEU A 48 0.27 -10.18 -0.72
N SER A 49 0.61 -8.90 -0.85
CA SER A 49 0.06 -8.02 -1.88
C SER A 49 1.01 -6.90 -2.29
N PHE A 50 0.70 -6.29 -3.43
CA PHE A 50 1.24 -5.01 -3.84
C PHE A 50 0.17 -3.97 -3.57
N VAL A 51 0.37 -3.20 -2.50
CA VAL A 51 -0.66 -2.30 -1.97
C VAL A 51 -0.74 -1.02 -2.79
N ASP A 52 -1.96 -0.55 -3.07
CA ASP A 52 -2.18 0.70 -3.79
C ASP A 52 -1.77 1.95 -2.99
N ILE A 53 -2.10 2.03 -1.70
CA ILE A 53 -1.77 3.16 -0.82
C ILE A 53 -1.34 2.68 0.57
N ALA A 54 -0.27 3.29 1.10
CA ALA A 54 0.15 3.15 2.49
C ALA A 54 0.40 4.51 3.14
N ILE A 55 -0.04 4.66 4.39
CA ILE A 55 0.24 5.85 5.22
C ILE A 55 1.03 5.37 6.43
N VAL A 56 2.18 5.99 6.67
CA VAL A 56 3.08 5.64 7.78
C VAL A 56 3.39 6.87 8.64
N LYS A 57 3.82 6.63 9.88
CA LYS A 57 4.33 7.67 10.77
C LYS A 57 5.58 7.14 11.48
N GLY A 58 6.75 7.62 11.07
CA GLY A 58 8.01 6.97 11.44
C GLY A 58 8.08 5.56 10.81
N GLU A 59 8.35 4.54 11.62
CA GLU A 59 8.43 3.15 11.16
C GLU A 59 7.10 2.40 11.25
N GLU A 60 6.03 3.04 11.72
CA GLU A 60 4.73 2.39 11.96
C GLU A 60 3.75 2.69 10.82
N VAL A 61 3.14 1.63 10.27
CA VAL A 61 2.06 1.73 9.30
C VAL A 61 0.76 2.06 10.01
N LYS A 62 0.06 3.08 9.52
CA LYS A 62 -1.23 3.54 10.07
C LYS A 62 -2.41 3.12 9.20
N VAL A 63 -2.19 3.05 7.88
CA VAL A 63 -3.22 2.65 6.92
C VAL A 63 -2.56 1.87 5.79
N LEU A 64 -3.22 0.76 5.42
CA LEU A 64 -3.03 0.05 4.16
C LEU A 64 -4.37 0.06 3.42
N CYS A 65 -4.34 0.34 2.11
CA CYS A 65 -5.56 0.47 1.34
C CYS A 65 -5.35 0.00 -0.10
N GLU A 66 -6.30 -0.81 -0.58
CA GLU A 66 -6.41 -1.25 -1.98
C GLU A 66 -7.64 -0.56 -2.58
N ILE A 67 -7.53 -0.10 -3.83
CA ILE A 67 -8.54 0.67 -4.55
C ILE A 67 -8.96 -0.11 -5.80
N GLU A 68 -10.16 -0.66 -5.76
CA GLU A 68 -10.74 -1.31 -6.95
C GLU A 68 -11.33 -0.25 -7.90
N GLU A 69 -10.59 0.06 -8.97
CA GLU A 69 -11.01 1.02 -10.01
C GLU A 69 -11.81 0.37 -11.16
N THR A 70 -11.98 -0.96 -11.15
CA THR A 70 -12.70 -1.70 -12.18
C THR A 70 -13.89 -2.46 -11.59
N SER A 71 -14.52 -3.32 -12.40
CA SER A 71 -15.68 -4.09 -11.94
C SER A 71 -15.34 -4.90 -10.69
N SER A 72 -16.16 -4.76 -9.65
CA SER A 72 -15.97 -5.44 -8.37
C SER A 72 -15.95 -6.96 -8.55
N ASN A 73 -14.86 -7.59 -8.11
CA ASN A 73 -14.75 -9.04 -8.01
C ASN A 73 -14.69 -9.43 -6.52
N PRO A 74 -15.74 -10.04 -5.95
CA PRO A 74 -15.79 -10.38 -4.52
C PRO A 74 -14.61 -11.23 -4.05
N LYS A 75 -14.09 -12.13 -4.90
CA LYS A 75 -12.93 -12.96 -4.56
C LYS A 75 -11.66 -12.11 -4.44
N LYS A 76 -11.50 -11.12 -5.32
CA LYS A 76 -10.36 -10.19 -5.28
C LYS A 76 -10.44 -9.33 -4.02
N ILE A 77 -11.60 -8.72 -3.74
CA ILE A 77 -11.83 -7.90 -2.54
C ILE A 77 -11.49 -8.67 -1.25
N LEU A 78 -11.93 -9.94 -1.14
CA LEU A 78 -11.60 -10.78 0.01
C LEU A 78 -10.10 -11.10 0.10
N GLY A 79 -9.46 -11.38 -1.04
CA GLY A 79 -8.01 -11.61 -1.09
C GLY A 79 -7.22 -10.40 -0.63
N ASP A 80 -7.56 -9.22 -1.15
CA ASP A 80 -6.94 -7.94 -0.82
C ASP A 80 -7.09 -7.61 0.67
N LEU A 81 -8.29 -7.79 1.23
CA LEU A 81 -8.56 -7.59 2.65
C LEU A 81 -7.72 -8.53 3.52
N VAL A 82 -7.70 -9.83 3.21
CA VAL A 82 -6.95 -10.83 4.00
C VAL A 82 -5.44 -10.57 3.90
N SER A 83 -4.93 -10.22 2.72
CA SER A 83 -3.52 -9.88 2.53
C SER A 83 -3.09 -8.69 3.38
N ILE A 84 -3.91 -7.63 3.45
CA ILE A 84 -3.65 -6.49 4.33
C ILE A 84 -3.67 -6.91 5.80
N LEU A 85 -4.68 -7.68 6.23
CA LEU A 85 -4.84 -8.08 7.64
C LEU A 85 -3.72 -9.00 8.14
N LEU A 86 -3.13 -9.80 7.26
CA LEU A 86 -2.06 -10.74 7.60
C LEU A 86 -0.65 -10.15 7.42
N ALA A 87 -0.54 -8.92 6.91
CA ALA A 87 0.75 -8.26 6.77
C ALA A 87 1.32 -7.94 8.15
N GLU A 88 2.58 -8.32 8.37
CA GLU A 88 3.35 -7.93 9.56
C GLU A 88 4.25 -6.72 9.24
N LYS A 89 4.60 -6.58 7.96
CA LYS A 89 5.58 -5.63 7.47
C LYS A 89 5.20 -5.09 6.10
N LEU A 90 5.68 -3.88 5.84
CA LEU A 90 5.58 -3.20 4.57
C LEU A 90 6.96 -2.75 4.10
N ARG A 91 7.24 -2.89 2.80
CA ARG A 91 8.46 -2.38 2.19
C ARG A 91 8.14 -1.42 1.06
N TYR A 92 8.77 -0.25 1.08
CA TYR A 92 8.72 0.73 0.01
C TYR A 92 10.10 1.35 -0.22
N ALA A 93 10.53 1.42 -1.48
CA ALA A 93 11.83 1.99 -1.88
C ALA A 93 13.05 1.49 -1.07
N GLY A 94 13.02 0.23 -0.63
CA GLY A 94 14.09 -0.39 0.15
C GLY A 94 13.96 -0.23 1.67
N LEU A 95 13.10 0.67 2.14
CA LEU A 95 12.80 0.92 3.56
C LEU A 95 11.69 -0.03 4.05
N GLU A 96 11.82 -0.49 5.29
CA GLU A 96 10.89 -1.40 5.98
C GLU A 96 10.09 -0.64 7.04
N TYR A 97 8.81 -0.99 7.18
CA TYR A 97 7.85 -0.44 8.12
C TYR A 97 7.05 -1.59 8.75
N TYR A 98 6.59 -1.41 9.99
CA TYR A 98 5.85 -2.41 10.75
C TYR A 98 4.34 -2.13 10.69
N VAL A 99 3.57 -3.18 10.43
CA VAL A 99 2.09 -3.14 10.35
C VAL A 99 1.48 -3.40 11.72
#